data_AF-A0A522DAP2-F1
#
_entry.id   AF-A0A522DAP2-F1
#
_cell.length_a   1.000
_cell.length_b   1.000
_cell.length_c   1.000
_cell.angle_alpha   90.00
_cell.angle_beta   90.00
_cell.angle_gamma   90.00
#
_symmetry.space_group_name_H-M   'P 1'
#
loop_
_entity.id
_entity.type
_entity.pdbx_description
1 polymer ?
#
loop_
_entity_poly.entity_id
_entity_poly.type
_entity_poly.pdbx_seq_one_letter_code
_entity_poly.pdbx_strand_id
1 'polypeptide(L)' 'MSIDILEQSEIILQSVIHCPVCGFEREETMRTDSCLVNYLCASCGSILRPANDDCCVFCSFGSVKCPQKQAQ' A
#
# COMPACT_ATOMS: atom_id res chain seq x y z
N MET A 1 27.62 -28.52 6.04
CA MET A 1 27.32 -27.86 4.75
C MET A 1 26.05 -27.06 4.97
N SER A 2 26.27 -25.80 5.29
CA SER A 2 25.27 -24.73 5.44
C SER A 2 24.59 -24.48 4.11
N ILE A 3 23.25 -24.50 4.09
CA ILE A 3 22.47 -23.70 3.15
C ILE A 3 21.31 -23.10 3.94
N ASP A 4 21.26 -21.79 3.86
CA ASP A 4 20.45 -20.82 4.55
C ASP A 4 18.94 -21.02 4.28
N ILE A 5 18.17 -21.32 5.33
CA ILE A 5 16.73 -21.04 5.35
C ILE A 5 16.61 -19.61 5.89
N LEU A 6 16.84 -18.63 5.01
CA LEU A 6 16.36 -17.28 5.24
C LEU A 6 14.94 -17.23 4.68
N GLU A 7 13.95 -17.57 5.50
CA GLU A 7 12.60 -17.04 5.34
C GLU A 7 12.66 -15.53 5.61
N GLN A 8 13.06 -14.76 4.59
CA GLN A 8 12.78 -13.32 4.54
C GLN A 8 11.62 -13.16 3.57
N SER A 9 10.44 -12.89 4.12
CA SER A 9 9.25 -12.50 3.37
C SER A 9 9.62 -11.36 2.42
N GLU A 10 9.60 -11.62 1.11
CA GLU A 10 9.91 -10.60 0.11
C GLU A 10 8.88 -9.48 0.21
N ILE A 11 9.35 -8.23 0.37
CA ILE A 11 8.47 -7.06 0.47
C ILE A 11 7.83 -6.83 -0.90
N ILE A 12 6.51 -6.92 -0.96
CA ILE A 12 5.73 -6.70 -2.17
C ILE A 12 5.46 -5.20 -2.29
N LEU A 13 5.96 -4.56 -3.35
CA LEU A 13 5.81 -3.12 -3.56
C LEU A 13 4.63 -2.74 -4.45
N GLN A 14 4.06 -3.67 -5.22
CA GLN A 14 2.88 -3.38 -6.02
C GLN A 14 1.61 -3.54 -5.19
N SER A 15 0.74 -2.54 -5.24
CA SER A 15 -0.58 -2.60 -4.61
C SER A 15 -1.60 -1.90 -5.48
N VAL A 16 -2.76 -2.52 -5.66
CA VAL A 16 -3.92 -1.89 -6.28
C VAL A 16 -4.59 -1.01 -5.23
N ILE A 17 -4.69 0.29 -5.48
CA ILE A 17 -5.49 1.21 -4.67
C ILE A 17 -6.92 1.18 -5.20
N HIS A 18 -7.87 0.80 -4.35
CA HIS A 18 -9.30 0.89 -4.61
C HIS A 18 -9.87 2.21 -4.09
N CYS A 19 -10.47 3.02 -4.96
CA CYS A 19 -11.09 4.28 -4.55
C CYS A 19 -12.47 4.02 -3.91
N PRO A 20 -12.66 4.29 -2.60
CA PRO A 20 -13.93 4.03 -1.92
C PRO A 20 -15.07 4.97 -2.38
N VAL A 21 -14.74 6.02 -3.15
CA VAL A 21 -15.72 7.01 -3.63
C VAL A 21 -16.37 6.59 -4.94
N CYS A 22 -15.60 6.04 -5.88
CA CYS A 22 -16.11 5.70 -7.22
C CYS A 22 -15.83 4.27 -7.67
N GLY A 23 -15.13 3.46 -6.87
CA GLY A 23 -14.75 2.09 -7.20
C GLY A 23 -13.61 1.96 -8.21
N PHE A 24 -12.98 3.06 -8.62
CA PHE A 24 -11.83 3.03 -9.52
C PHE A 24 -10.63 2.34 -8.87
N GLU A 25 -9.94 1.50 -9.62
CA GLU A 25 -8.76 0.78 -9.18
C GLU A 25 -7.54 1.17 -10.02
N ARG A 26 -6.38 1.30 -9.37
CA ARG A 26 -5.12 1.51 -10.05
C ARG A 26 -3.98 0.84 -9.29
N GLU A 27 -3.15 0.10 -10.02
CA GLU A 27 -1.90 -0.41 -9.47
C GLU A 27 -0.92 0.75 -9.26
N GLU A 28 -0.31 0.77 -8.08
CA GLU A 28 0.66 1.75 -7.65
C GLU A 28 1.86 1.05 -7.03
N THR A 29 3.04 1.61 -7.27
CA THR A 29 4.27 1.17 -6.62
C THR A 29 4.45 1.91 -5.30
N MET A 30 4.48 1.16 -4.20
CA MET A 30 4.72 1.67 -2.86
C MET A 30 6.16 2.14 -2.68
N ARG A 31 6.32 3.29 -2.03
CA ARG A 31 7.63 3.77 -1.57
C ARG A 31 8.08 2.98 -0.35
N THR A 32 9.36 2.64 -0.30
CA THR A 32 9.98 1.92 0.83
C THR A 32 10.37 2.84 1.98
N ASP A 33 10.59 4.12 1.70
CA ASP A 33 11.13 5.13 2.61
C ASP A 33 10.05 6.02 3.27
N SER A 34 8.79 5.90 2.87
CA SER A 34 7.74 6.79 3.34
C SER A 34 6.32 6.25 3.09
N CYS A 35 5.39 6.68 3.94
CA CYS A 35 3.98 6.38 3.80
C CYS A 35 3.28 7.41 2.91
N LEU A 36 2.49 6.94 1.95
CA LEU A 36 1.62 7.79 1.15
C LEU A 36 0.34 8.12 1.94
N VAL A 37 0.21 9.33 2.46
CA VAL A 37 -0.94 9.74 3.32
C VAL A 37 -2.04 10.49 2.56
N ASN A 38 -1.79 10.92 1.33
CA ASN A 38 -2.80 11.50 0.45
C ASN A 38 -2.65 10.88 -0.93
N TYR A 39 -3.77 10.56 -1.57
CA TYR A 39 -3.79 10.05 -2.93
C TYR A 39 -4.93 10.68 -3.73
N LEU A 40 -4.60 11.28 -4.87
CA LEU A 40 -5.61 11.83 -5.79
C LEU A 40 -6.14 10.70 -6.68
N CYS A 41 -7.44 10.41 -6.59
CA CYS A 41 -8.05 9.45 -7.49
C CYS A 41 -8.06 9.99 -8.92
N ALA A 42 -7.41 9.27 -9.84
CA ALA A 42 -7.31 9.68 -11.25
C ALA A 42 -8.66 9.67 -12.00
N SER A 43 -9.68 8.98 -11.47
CA SER A 43 -11.00 8.89 -12.08
C SER A 43 -11.95 10.00 -11.62
N CYS A 44 -12.13 10.19 -10.31
CA CYS A 44 -13.12 11.12 -9.77
C CYS A 44 -12.52 12.39 -9.13
N GLY A 45 -11.19 12.48 -9.01
CA GLY A 45 -10.50 13.63 -8.42
C GLY A 45 -10.61 13.74 -6.89
N SER A 46 -11.19 12.76 -6.20
CA SER A 46 -11.23 12.77 -4.73
C SER A 46 -9.84 12.59 -4.13
N ILE A 47 -9.51 13.33 -3.07
CA ILE A 47 -8.31 13.09 -2.27
C ILE A 47 -8.64 12.05 -1.20
N LEU A 48 -8.01 10.87 -1.31
CA LEU A 48 -8.10 9.81 -0.33
C LEU A 48 -7.10 10.04 0.79
N ARG A 49 -7.55 9.90 2.03
CA ARG A 49 -6.75 9.89 3.26
C ARG A 49 -6.96 8.56 3.97
N PRO A 50 -5.96 8.05 4.73
CA PRO A 50 -6.10 6.85 5.52
C PRO A 50 -7.39 6.88 6.34
N ALA A 51 -8.11 5.77 6.33
CA ALA A 51 -9.29 5.56 7.14
C ALA A 51 -8.89 4.80 8.41
N ASN A 52 -9.61 5.05 9.50
CA ASN A 52 -9.25 4.52 10.82
C ASN A 52 -7.82 4.94 11.22
N ASP A 53 -7.27 4.36 12.28
CA ASP A 53 -5.88 4.62 12.71
C ASP A 53 -4.82 3.98 11.79
N ASP A 54 -5.12 3.83 10.49
CA ASP A 54 -4.17 3.33 9.50
C ASP A 54 -3.10 4.38 9.17
N CYS A 55 -1.87 3.90 8.94
CA CYS A 55 -0.73 4.78 8.73
C CYS A 55 -0.66 5.42 7.33
N CYS A 56 -1.33 4.86 6.31
CA CYS A 56 -1.23 5.34 4.92
C CYS A 56 -2.38 4.83 4.03
N VAL A 57 -2.52 5.40 2.83
CA VAL A 57 -3.60 5.05 1.88
C VAL A 57 -3.56 3.58 1.44
N PHE A 58 -2.38 2.96 1.38
CA PHE A 58 -2.25 1.54 1.06
C PHE A 58 -2.77 0.65 2.19
N CYS A 59 -2.59 1.06 3.45
CA CYS A 59 -3.14 0.31 4.57
C CYS A 59 -4.66 0.32 4.57
N SER A 60 -5.29 1.44 4.20
CA SER A 60 -6.75 1.56 4.19
C SER A 60 -7.41 1.04 2.92
N PHE A 61 -6.79 1.25 1.76
CA PHE A 61 -7.43 1.05 0.46
C PHE A 61 -6.59 0.22 -0.53
N GLY A 62 -5.40 -0.22 -0.12
CA GLY A 62 -4.52 -1.04 -0.94
C GLY A 62 -4.85 -2.53 -0.85
N SER A 63 -4.65 -3.25 -1.95
CA SER A 63 -4.67 -4.72 -1.98
C SER A 63 -3.53 -5.34 -1.16
N VAL A 64 -2.42 -4.62 -0.97
CA VAL A 64 -1.29 -5.02 -0.14
C VAL A 64 -0.97 -3.90 0.86
N LYS A 65 -0.68 -4.28 2.12
CA LYS A 65 -0.32 -3.32 3.18
C LYS A 65 1.01 -2.63 2.86
N CYS A 66 1.26 -1.47 3.45
CA CYS A 66 2.49 -0.72 3.17
C CYS A 66 3.76 -1.48 3.59
N PRO A 67 4.94 -1.16 3.00
CA PRO A 67 6.18 -1.90 3.26
C PRO A 67 6.54 -2.01 4.74
N GLN A 68 6.31 -0.93 5.50
CA GLN A 68 6.56 -0.89 6.95
C GLN A 68 5.69 -1.89 7.73
N LYS A 69 4.46 -2.16 7.29
CA LYS A 69 3.57 -3.16 7.91
C LYS A 69 3.84 -4.60 7.45
N GLN A 70 4.49 -4.79 6.31
CA GLN A 70 4.89 -6.12 5.82
C GLN A 70 6.17 -6.62 6.52
N ALA A 71 7.07 -5.70 6.89
CA ALA A 71 8.34 -6.00 7.53
C ALA A 71 8.26 -6.12 9.07
N GLN A 72 7.07 -5.95 9.67
CA GLN A 72 6.86 -5.87 11.12
C GLN A 72 6.15 -7.09 11.70
#